data_AF-A0A375YW61-F1
#
_entry.id   AF-A0A375YW61-F1
#
_cell.length_a   1.000
_cell.length_b   1.000
_cell.length_c   1.000
_cell.angle_alpha   90.00
_cell.angle_beta   90.00
_cell.angle_gamma   90.00
#
_symmetry.space_group_name_H-M   'P 1'
#
loop_
_entity.id
_entity.type
_entity.pdbx_description
1 polymer ?
#
loop_
_entity_poly.entity_id
_entity_poly.type
_entity_poly.pdbx_seq_one_letter_code
_entity_poly.pdbx_strand_id
1 'polypeptide(L)'
;MMFGNNVRGFGYSAWRAKSGIGGYWRRQRRVLSAATTLLLASTIATTVLPGVAAADSTQDYPIPRRIIQTTCTAEQLLGAARDRSPVYYERYMTDFRNHPLEVQRAAKEEIHWFLSLSPDGRRAQSEEWATHFADPLTAAWPNWGKIFFNNKGVVAKTTGACSQYPSDDDSLWDW
;
A
#
# COMPACT_ATOMS: atom_id res chain seq x y z
N MET A 1 71.57 -13.92 11.02
CA MET A 1 70.47 -14.31 11.94
C MET A 1 69.32 -14.75 11.03
N MET A 2 68.94 -16.03 10.86
CA MET A 2 68.77 -17.15 11.81
C MET A 2 67.85 -16.75 12.98
N PHE A 3 66.74 -17.41 13.34
CA PHE A 3 65.92 -18.51 12.74
C PHE A 3 64.43 -18.24 13.10
N GLY A 4 63.37 -18.74 12.43
CA GLY A 4 62.89 -20.13 12.27
C GLY A 4 61.52 -20.27 12.99
N ASN A 5 60.65 -21.28 12.81
CA ASN A 5 60.55 -22.43 11.89
C ASN A 5 59.07 -22.95 11.90
N ASN A 6 58.76 -24.08 11.21
CA ASN A 6 57.47 -24.85 11.23
C ASN A 6 56.26 -24.28 10.41
N VAL A 7 55.47 -25.04 9.62
CA VAL A 7 55.41 -26.49 9.27
C VAL A 7 54.92 -26.69 7.80
N ARG A 8 55.35 -27.79 7.15
CA ARG A 8 54.79 -28.62 6.02
C ARG A 8 53.44 -28.16 5.38
N GLY A 9 53.15 -28.32 4.08
CA GLY A 9 53.70 -29.20 3.04
C GLY A 9 52.64 -30.19 2.51
N PHE A 10 52.70 -30.56 1.21
CA PHE A 10 51.75 -31.40 0.43
C PHE A 10 50.40 -30.75 0.06
N GLY A 11 49.76 -31.03 -1.09
CA GLY A 11 50.20 -31.84 -2.24
C GLY A 11 49.01 -32.24 -3.14
N TYR A 12 49.10 -32.06 -4.46
CA TYR A 12 48.07 -32.50 -5.41
C TYR A 12 48.21 -34.00 -5.74
N SER A 13 47.16 -34.80 -5.58
CA SER A 13 47.02 -36.10 -6.26
C SER A 13 45.60 -36.66 -6.20
N ALA A 14 45.18 -37.30 -7.30
CA ALA A 14 43.86 -37.90 -7.48
C ALA A 14 43.85 -39.40 -7.13
N TRP A 15 42.75 -39.88 -6.53
CA TRP A 15 42.34 -41.29 -6.49
C TRP A 15 40.80 -41.35 -6.62
N ARG A 16 40.25 -41.79 -7.75
CA ARG A 16 40.05 -43.18 -8.22
C ARG A 16 38.73 -43.77 -7.72
N ALA A 17 37.79 -43.94 -8.66
CA ALA A 17 36.53 -44.65 -8.45
C ALA A 17 36.69 -46.19 -8.48
N LYS A 18 35.82 -46.88 -7.72
CA LYS A 18 35.28 -48.24 -7.96
C LYS A 18 33.86 -48.24 -7.36
N SER A 19 32.75 -48.42 -8.08
CA SER A 19 32.27 -49.51 -8.96
C SER A 19 31.75 -50.74 -8.19
N GLY A 20 30.44 -50.98 -8.28
CA GLY A 20 29.68 -52.10 -7.68
C GLY A 20 28.17 -51.83 -7.81
N ILE A 21 27.53 -52.15 -8.95
CA ILE A 21 26.68 -53.36 -9.15
C ILE A 21 25.44 -53.36 -8.24
N GLY A 22 24.19 -53.35 -8.72
CA GLY A 22 23.71 -53.29 -10.10
C GLY A 22 22.22 -53.67 -10.22
N GLY A 23 21.64 -53.53 -11.42
CA GLY A 23 20.34 -54.10 -11.77
C GLY A 23 19.14 -53.13 -11.81
N TYR A 24 18.10 -53.37 -12.63
CA TYR A 24 18.04 -54.26 -13.78
C TYR A 24 17.06 -53.70 -14.84
N TRP A 25 17.59 -53.37 -16.03
CA TRP A 25 17.02 -53.65 -17.35
C TRP A 25 15.68 -53.02 -17.84
N ARG A 26 15.88 -52.25 -18.93
CA ARG A 26 15.20 -52.36 -20.26
C ARG A 26 13.81 -51.75 -20.51
N ARG A 27 13.89 -50.73 -21.37
CA ARG A 27 13.35 -50.72 -22.74
C ARG A 27 11.82 -50.77 -22.86
N GLN A 28 11.24 -49.58 -22.99
CA GLN A 28 9.90 -49.37 -23.51
C GLN A 28 9.67 -50.21 -24.78
N ARG A 29 8.66 -51.08 -24.75
CA ARG A 29 8.06 -51.70 -25.92
C ARG A 29 6.59 -51.32 -25.95
N ARG A 30 6.16 -50.79 -27.09
CA ARG A 30 4.75 -50.51 -27.39
C ARG A 30 3.98 -51.82 -27.32
N VAL A 31 2.84 -51.81 -26.63
CA VAL A 31 1.76 -52.77 -26.83
C VAL A 31 0.49 -51.96 -26.98
N LEU A 32 -0.19 -52.11 -28.13
CA LEU A 32 -1.50 -51.55 -28.39
C LEU A 32 -2.57 -52.60 -28.03
N SER A 33 -3.80 -52.11 -27.81
CA SER A 33 -5.06 -52.86 -27.82
C SER A 33 -5.37 -53.75 -26.61
N ALA A 34 -6.29 -53.27 -25.75
CA ALA A 34 -7.64 -53.85 -25.61
C ALA A 34 -8.57 -52.89 -24.83
N ALA A 35 -9.88 -52.97 -25.06
CA ALA A 35 -10.91 -52.13 -24.42
C ALA A 35 -11.08 -52.46 -22.91
N THR A 36 -11.70 -51.64 -22.05
CA THR A 36 -13.17 -51.40 -22.01
C THR A 36 -13.51 -50.38 -20.89
N THR A 37 -14.49 -49.50 -21.15
CA THR A 37 -15.28 -48.66 -20.19
C THR A 37 -14.62 -48.02 -18.95
N LEU A 38 -14.66 -46.67 -18.90
CA LEU A 38 -15.66 -45.96 -18.08
C LEU A 38 -15.78 -44.49 -18.52
N LEU A 39 -17.01 -44.05 -18.77
CA LEU A 39 -17.37 -42.64 -18.98
C LEU A 39 -17.53 -41.93 -17.62
N LEU A 40 -17.54 -40.60 -17.65
CA LEU A 40 -17.84 -39.65 -16.55
C LEU A 40 -16.68 -39.30 -15.59
N ALA A 41 -15.91 -38.30 -16.00
CA ALA A 41 -15.44 -37.25 -15.09
C ALA A 41 -15.49 -35.91 -15.84
N SER A 42 -16.60 -35.17 -15.68
CA SER A 42 -16.78 -33.87 -16.33
C SER A 42 -15.77 -32.86 -15.78
N THR A 43 -14.76 -32.49 -16.58
CA THR A 43 -13.83 -31.41 -16.24
C THR A 43 -14.57 -30.09 -16.32
N ILE A 44 -15.17 -29.65 -15.21
CA ILE A 44 -15.64 -28.27 -15.06
C ILE A 44 -14.39 -27.40 -14.95
N ALA A 45 -13.88 -26.96 -16.10
CA ALA A 45 -12.93 -25.88 -16.17
C ALA A 45 -13.66 -24.59 -15.76
N THR A 46 -13.63 -24.26 -14.47
CA THR A 46 -14.00 -22.94 -13.99
C THR A 46 -12.99 -21.94 -14.53
N THR A 47 -13.25 -21.43 -15.74
CA THR A 47 -12.59 -20.24 -16.26
C THR A 47 -13.04 -19.05 -15.41
N VAL A 48 -12.40 -18.90 -14.25
CA VAL A 48 -12.41 -17.67 -13.48
C VAL A 48 -11.68 -16.65 -14.35
N LEU A 49 -12.41 -16.02 -15.25
CA LEU A 49 -11.96 -14.80 -15.90
C LEU A 49 -11.63 -13.84 -14.75
N PRO A 50 -10.38 -13.37 -14.62
CA PRO A 50 -10.09 -12.30 -13.69
C PRO A 50 -10.94 -11.11 -14.16
N GLY A 51 -12.00 -10.80 -13.41
CA GLY A 51 -12.81 -9.62 -13.67
C GLY A 51 -11.87 -8.44 -13.73
N VAL A 52 -11.92 -7.68 -14.83
CA VAL A 52 -10.98 -6.57 -15.01
C VAL A 52 -11.19 -5.61 -13.85
N ALA A 53 -10.22 -5.59 -12.93
CA ALA A 53 -10.22 -4.61 -11.86
C ALA A 53 -9.90 -3.28 -12.54
N ALA A 54 -10.96 -2.59 -12.97
CA ALA A 54 -10.90 -1.21 -13.42
C ALA A 54 -10.59 -0.32 -12.20
N ALA A 55 -9.36 -0.44 -11.71
CA ALA A 55 -8.70 0.55 -10.88
C ALA A 55 -8.37 1.74 -11.78
N ASP A 56 -9.43 2.38 -12.27
CA ASP A 56 -9.35 3.62 -13.03
C ASP A 56 -8.80 4.70 -12.11
N SER A 57 -7.49 4.91 -12.20
CA SER A 57 -6.74 5.79 -11.31
C SER A 57 -7.16 7.24 -11.44
N THR A 58 -7.90 7.61 -12.49
CA THR A 58 -8.53 8.94 -12.64
C THR A 58 -9.46 9.26 -11.48
N GLN A 59 -10.22 8.28 -10.98
CA GLN A 59 -11.17 8.49 -9.89
C GLN A 59 -10.50 8.80 -8.55
N ASP A 60 -9.27 8.30 -8.36
CA ASP A 60 -8.45 8.51 -7.18
C ASP A 60 -7.30 9.51 -7.41
N TYR A 61 -7.42 10.37 -8.41
CA TYR A 61 -6.51 11.49 -8.68
C TYR A 61 -7.33 12.78 -8.87
N PRO A 62 -6.83 13.96 -8.46
CA PRO A 62 -5.68 14.18 -7.57
C PRO A 62 -5.97 13.68 -6.15
N ILE A 63 -7.22 13.81 -5.70
CA ILE A 63 -7.71 13.34 -4.40
C ILE A 63 -8.53 12.04 -4.55
N PRO A 64 -8.41 11.07 -3.62
CA PRO A 64 -9.17 9.82 -3.67
C PRO A 64 -10.69 10.01 -3.69
N ARG A 65 -11.40 9.21 -4.51
CA ARG A 65 -12.88 9.26 -4.61
C ARG A 65 -13.56 9.13 -3.25
N ARG A 66 -12.95 8.36 -2.33
CA ARG A 66 -13.44 8.16 -0.96
C ARG A 66 -13.55 9.45 -0.15
N ILE A 67 -12.68 10.43 -0.40
CA ILE A 67 -12.74 11.76 0.23
C ILE A 67 -13.73 12.65 -0.54
N ILE A 68 -13.68 12.64 -1.87
CA ILE A 68 -14.61 13.41 -2.72
C ILE A 68 -16.08 13.06 -2.42
N GLN A 69 -16.38 11.80 -2.12
CA GLN A 69 -17.73 11.31 -1.80
C GLN A 69 -18.00 11.20 -0.29
N THR A 70 -17.10 11.69 0.57
CA THR A 70 -17.25 11.51 2.01
C THR A 70 -18.35 12.38 2.62
N THR A 71 -18.94 11.87 3.70
CA THR A 71 -19.78 12.65 4.63
C THR A 71 -19.11 12.80 6.00
N CYS A 72 -17.86 12.32 6.16
CA CYS A 72 -17.09 12.49 7.38
C CYS A 72 -16.66 13.95 7.55
N THR A 73 -16.67 14.47 8.78
CA THR A 73 -15.98 15.73 9.11
C THR A 73 -14.45 15.53 9.17
N ALA A 74 -13.71 16.62 9.30
CA ALA A 74 -12.25 16.56 9.47
C ALA A 74 -11.89 15.81 10.77
N GLU A 75 -12.59 16.12 11.85
CA GLU A 75 -12.42 15.55 13.19
C GLU A 75 -12.68 14.03 13.16
N GLN A 76 -13.72 13.59 12.44
CA GLN A 76 -13.99 12.17 12.25
C GLN A 76 -12.90 11.43 11.48
N LEU A 77 -12.32 12.06 10.45
CA LEU A 77 -11.20 11.50 9.70
C LEU A 77 -9.91 11.50 10.55
N LEU A 78 -9.70 12.53 11.36
CA LEU A 78 -8.52 12.74 12.20
C LEU A 78 -8.51 11.80 13.41
N GLY A 79 -9.65 11.63 14.09
CA GLY A 79 -9.85 10.64 15.15
C GLY A 79 -9.72 9.21 14.63
N ALA A 80 -10.29 8.91 13.45
CA ALA A 80 -10.05 7.63 12.79
C ALA A 80 -8.58 7.44 12.39
N ALA A 81 -7.85 8.51 12.06
CA ALA A 81 -6.42 8.43 11.75
C ALA A 81 -5.59 8.10 12.99
N ARG A 82 -5.89 8.73 14.13
CA ARG A 82 -5.29 8.45 15.45
C ARG A 82 -5.32 6.97 15.78
N ASP A 83 -6.49 6.35 15.68
CA ASP A 83 -6.66 4.98 16.15
C ASP A 83 -6.31 3.92 15.09
N ARG A 84 -6.56 4.19 13.79
CA ARG A 84 -6.36 3.21 12.70
C ARG A 84 -5.02 3.34 11.98
N SER A 85 -4.35 4.47 12.13
CA SER A 85 -3.07 4.81 11.51
C SER A 85 -2.16 5.66 12.43
N PRO A 86 -1.94 5.27 13.71
CA PRO A 86 -1.31 6.12 14.74
C PRO A 86 0.03 6.74 14.31
N VAL A 87 0.92 5.95 13.69
CA VAL A 87 2.22 6.43 13.19
C VAL A 87 2.10 7.56 12.16
N TYR A 88 1.04 7.58 11.36
CA TYR A 88 0.77 8.68 10.43
C TYR A 88 0.13 9.88 11.13
N TYR A 89 -0.75 9.65 12.10
CA TYR A 89 -1.36 10.69 12.92
C TYR A 89 -0.28 11.44 13.73
N GLU A 90 0.51 10.74 14.53
CA GLU A 90 1.57 11.33 15.37
C GLU A 90 2.57 12.12 14.52
N ARG A 91 2.95 11.58 13.36
CA ARG A 91 3.82 12.29 12.41
C ARG A 91 3.16 13.55 11.86
N TYR A 92 1.89 13.49 11.48
CA TYR A 92 1.15 14.64 10.96
C TYR A 92 0.96 15.72 12.02
N MET A 93 0.53 15.37 13.23
CA MET A 93 0.32 16.32 14.32
C MET A 93 1.64 16.93 14.81
N THR A 94 2.73 16.16 14.79
CA THR A 94 4.07 16.71 15.04
C THR A 94 4.52 17.69 13.95
N ASP A 95 4.22 17.42 12.67
CA ASP A 95 4.47 18.35 11.56
C ASP A 95 3.63 19.63 11.73
N PHE A 96 2.32 19.49 11.94
CA PHE A 96 1.34 20.56 12.21
C PHE A 96 1.84 21.52 13.31
N ARG A 97 2.18 21.00 14.50
CA ARG A 97 2.64 21.81 15.63
C ARG A 97 3.97 22.54 15.38
N ASN A 98 4.81 22.02 14.48
CA ASN A 98 6.08 22.66 14.12
C ASN A 98 5.90 23.89 13.19
N HIS A 99 4.70 24.12 12.66
CA HIS A 99 4.38 25.31 11.87
C HIS A 99 3.86 26.47 12.73
N PRO A 100 3.97 27.73 12.27
CA PRO A 100 3.36 28.89 12.93
C PRO A 100 1.84 28.76 13.11
N LEU A 101 1.27 29.42 14.11
CA LEU A 101 -0.16 29.32 14.46
C LEU A 101 -1.08 29.76 13.31
N GLU A 102 -0.66 30.72 12.50
CA GLU A 102 -1.41 31.15 11.31
C GLU A 102 -1.45 30.08 10.21
N VAL A 103 -0.40 29.27 10.07
CA VAL A 103 -0.34 28.14 9.11
C VAL A 103 -1.15 26.95 9.64
N GLN A 104 -1.06 26.68 10.95
CA GLN A 104 -1.91 25.68 11.62
C GLN A 104 -3.40 25.99 11.43
N ARG A 105 -3.81 27.24 11.69
CA ARG A 105 -5.18 27.70 11.48
C ARG A 105 -5.60 27.59 10.02
N ALA A 106 -4.79 28.09 9.08
CA ALA A 106 -5.10 28.03 7.66
C ALA A 106 -5.27 26.58 7.16
N ALA A 107 -4.43 25.64 7.61
CA ALA A 107 -4.58 24.22 7.26
C ALA A 107 -5.88 23.60 7.78
N LYS A 108 -6.30 23.96 9.00
CA LYS A 108 -7.58 23.51 9.56
C LYS A 108 -8.77 24.10 8.83
N GLU A 109 -8.75 25.42 8.58
CA GLU A 109 -9.77 26.16 7.84
C GLU A 109 -9.93 25.61 6.40
N GLU A 110 -8.82 25.34 5.69
CA GLU A 110 -8.84 24.80 4.32
C GLU A 110 -9.43 23.38 4.26
N ILE A 111 -9.10 22.51 5.24
CA ILE A 111 -9.68 21.16 5.34
C ILE A 111 -11.17 21.22 5.67
N HIS A 112 -11.58 22.09 6.60
CA HIS A 112 -12.99 22.31 6.94
C HIS A 112 -13.78 22.82 5.74
N TRP A 113 -13.28 23.85 5.06
CA TRP A 113 -13.88 24.41 3.87
C TRP A 113 -13.99 23.38 2.76
N PHE A 114 -12.90 22.67 2.43
CA PHE A 114 -12.92 21.64 1.39
C PHE A 114 -13.94 20.53 1.69
N LEU A 115 -13.99 20.04 2.93
CA LEU A 115 -14.97 19.03 3.32
C LEU A 115 -16.42 19.56 3.35
N SER A 116 -16.63 20.86 3.48
CA SER A 116 -17.96 21.50 3.36
C SER A 116 -18.51 21.55 1.93
N LEU A 117 -17.64 21.46 0.91
CA LEU A 117 -18.06 21.51 -0.50
C LEU A 117 -18.87 20.26 -0.90
N SER A 118 -19.72 20.42 -1.92
CA SER A 118 -20.38 19.28 -2.58
C SER A 118 -19.35 18.33 -3.21
N PRO A 119 -19.69 17.06 -3.50
CA PRO A 119 -18.77 16.14 -4.18
C PRO A 119 -18.18 16.70 -5.48
N ASP A 120 -18.99 17.40 -6.28
CA ASP A 120 -18.54 18.04 -7.52
C ASP A 120 -17.62 19.24 -7.23
N GLY A 121 -17.95 20.05 -6.21
CA GLY A 121 -17.09 21.15 -5.75
C GLY A 121 -15.73 20.66 -5.24
N ARG A 122 -15.71 19.56 -4.47
CA ARG A 122 -14.46 18.90 -4.04
C ARG A 122 -13.66 18.36 -5.21
N ARG A 123 -14.31 17.84 -6.25
CA ARG A 123 -13.63 17.36 -7.46
C ARG A 123 -12.96 18.52 -8.19
N ALA A 124 -13.72 19.57 -8.51
CA ALA A 124 -13.20 20.79 -9.14
C ALA A 124 -12.04 21.41 -8.34
N GLN A 125 -12.18 21.53 -7.01
CA GLN A 125 -11.12 22.08 -6.17
C GLN A 125 -9.86 21.18 -6.15
N SER A 126 -10.02 19.86 -6.19
CA SER A 126 -8.88 18.95 -6.27
C SER A 126 -8.10 19.10 -7.58
N GLU A 127 -8.78 19.40 -8.69
CA GLU A 127 -8.19 19.65 -10.00
C GLU A 127 -7.49 21.03 -10.05
N GLU A 128 -8.06 22.03 -9.39
CA GLU A 128 -7.45 23.35 -9.21
C GLU A 128 -6.11 23.25 -8.46
N TRP A 129 -6.06 22.58 -7.29
CA TRP A 129 -4.82 22.38 -6.54
C TRP A 129 -3.76 21.57 -7.32
N ALA A 130 -4.16 20.68 -8.23
CA ALA A 130 -3.23 19.90 -9.04
C ALA A 130 -2.64 20.67 -10.25
N THR A 131 -3.20 21.84 -10.56
CA THR A 131 -2.78 22.67 -11.69
C THR A 131 -2.21 24.03 -11.26
N HIS A 132 -2.61 24.55 -10.10
CA HIS A 132 -2.20 25.86 -9.57
C HIS A 132 -1.30 25.74 -8.33
N PHE A 133 0.01 25.59 -8.56
CA PHE A 133 1.05 25.40 -7.54
C PHE A 133 1.41 26.64 -6.69
N ALA A 134 0.57 27.68 -6.66
CA ALA A 134 0.91 29.00 -6.12
C ALA A 134 0.11 29.43 -4.87
N ASP A 135 -0.66 28.52 -4.27
CA ASP A 135 -1.36 28.75 -3.02
C ASP A 135 -0.37 29.03 -1.85
N PRO A 136 -0.54 30.11 -1.06
CA PRO A 136 0.30 30.43 0.09
C PRO A 136 0.37 29.33 1.16
N LEU A 137 -0.72 28.59 1.42
CA LEU A 137 -0.72 27.51 2.42
C LEU A 137 0.17 26.36 1.98
N THR A 138 0.05 25.93 0.73
CA THR A 138 0.87 24.88 0.11
C THR A 138 2.33 25.30 0.00
N ALA A 139 2.62 26.58 -0.23
CA ALA A 139 3.97 27.12 -0.19
C ALA A 139 4.57 27.11 1.23
N ALA A 140 3.78 27.42 2.26
CA ALA A 140 4.21 27.40 3.66
C ALA A 140 4.34 25.98 4.25
N TRP A 141 3.45 25.06 3.86
CA TRP A 141 3.42 23.68 4.34
C TRP A 141 2.90 22.70 3.26
N PRO A 142 3.76 22.18 2.37
CA PRO A 142 3.34 21.25 1.30
C PRO A 142 2.67 19.93 1.74
N ASN A 143 2.62 19.65 3.06
CA ASN A 143 2.02 18.45 3.63
C ASN A 143 0.71 18.72 4.39
N TRP A 144 0.13 19.93 4.34
CA TRP A 144 -1.05 20.31 5.12
C TRP A 144 -2.24 19.32 4.98
N GLY A 145 -2.50 18.81 3.77
CA GLY A 145 -3.56 17.83 3.49
C GLY A 145 -3.17 16.36 3.69
N LYS A 146 -1.98 16.05 4.24
CA LYS A 146 -1.35 14.73 4.08
C LYS A 146 -2.10 13.59 4.76
N ILE A 147 -2.62 13.81 5.97
CA ILE A 147 -3.40 12.80 6.70
C ILE A 147 -4.79 12.58 6.09
N PHE A 148 -5.35 13.63 5.47
CA PHE A 148 -6.72 13.66 4.97
C PHE A 148 -6.90 13.05 3.58
N PHE A 149 -5.98 13.31 2.64
CA PHE A 149 -6.14 12.81 1.27
C PHE A 149 -4.87 12.32 0.55
N ASN A 150 -3.67 12.84 0.86
CA ASN A 150 -2.46 12.45 0.11
C ASN A 150 -2.02 10.99 0.35
N ASN A 151 -2.35 10.40 1.51
CA ASN A 151 -2.06 8.99 1.79
C ASN A 151 -3.30 8.10 1.57
N LYS A 152 -3.38 7.47 0.39
CA LYS A 152 -4.49 6.56 0.01
C LYS A 152 -4.73 5.41 1.01
N GLY A 153 -3.68 4.92 1.66
CA GLY A 153 -3.79 3.85 2.67
C GLY A 153 -4.39 4.32 4.00
N VAL A 154 -4.08 5.55 4.41
CA VAL A 154 -4.74 6.20 5.56
C VAL A 154 -6.20 6.49 5.20
N VAL A 155 -6.45 7.13 4.05
CA VAL A 155 -7.80 7.45 3.55
C VAL A 155 -8.73 6.24 3.55
N ALA A 156 -8.27 5.09 3.05
CA ALA A 156 -9.08 3.87 3.00
C ALA A 156 -9.50 3.38 4.41
N LYS A 157 -8.63 3.56 5.42
CA LYS A 157 -8.93 3.22 6.82
C LYS A 157 -9.82 4.25 7.49
N THR A 158 -9.53 5.54 7.31
CA THR A 158 -10.24 6.62 8.01
C THR A 158 -11.67 6.75 7.51
N THR A 159 -11.88 6.84 6.19
CA THR A 159 -13.23 6.88 5.59
C THR A 159 -14.05 5.62 5.87
N GLY A 160 -13.41 4.48 6.13
CA GLY A 160 -14.08 3.23 6.52
C GLY A 160 -14.49 3.14 7.99
N ALA A 161 -14.06 4.07 8.85
CA ALA A 161 -14.31 4.06 10.30
C ALA A 161 -14.82 5.40 10.87
N CYS A 162 -14.82 6.48 10.09
CA CYS A 162 -15.06 7.85 10.57
C CYS A 162 -16.37 8.05 11.34
N SER A 163 -17.43 7.31 11.00
CA SER A 163 -18.74 7.39 11.66
C SER A 163 -18.75 6.84 13.11
N GLN A 164 -17.62 6.29 13.58
CA GLN A 164 -17.40 5.86 14.96
C GLN A 164 -16.91 7.01 15.86
N TYR A 165 -16.64 8.19 15.28
CA TYR A 165 -16.02 9.34 15.95
C TYR A 165 -16.98 10.54 16.00
N PRO A 166 -16.85 11.43 16.99
CA PRO A 166 -17.61 12.68 17.03
C PRO A 166 -17.30 13.58 15.83
N SER A 167 -18.30 14.33 15.38
CA SER A 167 -18.21 15.28 14.25
C SER A 167 -17.37 16.53 14.55
N ASP A 168 -17.25 16.87 15.82
CA ASP A 168 -16.93 18.20 16.35
C ASP A 168 -15.95 18.10 17.55
N ASP A 169 -15.14 17.04 17.59
CA ASP A 169 -14.06 16.87 18.57
C ASP A 169 -12.84 17.73 18.21
N ASP A 170 -12.96 19.03 18.50
CA ASP A 170 -11.93 20.03 18.21
C ASP A 170 -10.63 19.78 19.00
N SER A 171 -10.66 18.96 20.06
CA SER A 171 -9.48 18.59 20.87
C SER A 171 -8.47 17.75 20.10
N LEU A 172 -8.87 17.13 18.97
CA LEU A 172 -7.96 16.41 18.08
C LEU A 172 -6.89 17.31 17.43
N TRP A 173 -7.08 18.62 17.46
CA TRP A 173 -6.13 19.62 16.96
C TRP A 173 -5.20 20.19 18.04
N ASP A 174 -5.45 19.90 19.32
CA ASP A 174 -4.61 20.32 20.45
C ASP A 174 -3.47 19.31 20.66
N TRP A 175 -2.28 19.65 20.17
CA TRP A 175 -1.09 18.78 20.13
C TRP A 175 0.20 19.57 20.41
#